data_AF-A0A522PSM3-F1
#
_entry.id   AF-A0A522PSM3-F1
#
_cell.length_a   1.000
_cell.length_b   1.000
_cell.length_c   1.000
_cell.angle_alpha   90.00
_cell.angle_beta   90.00
_cell.angle_gamma   90.00
#
_symmetry.space_group_name_H-M   'P 1'
#
loop_
_entity.id
_entity.type
_entity.pdbx_description
1 polymer ?
#
loop_
_entity_poly.entity_id
_entity_poly.type
_entity_poly.pdbx_seq_one_letter_code
_entity_poly.pdbx_strand_id
1 'polypeptide(L)'
;MAVVMILGRVTGMAPMPAPIPVAIIGKIFGAGLPKPFLMLMAVISHLAYGGFWGWVLWRVTKRVTLWNALALGGIMWLIMQIIVLPFLGWGVFGVAITPKIAVATFVLHMIYGGTLGWLGTRKVDALKTA
;
A
#
# COMPACT_ATOMS: atom_id res chain seq x y z
N MET A 1 7.09 4.35 -3.00
CA MET A 1 6.77 2.89 -2.89
C MET A 1 6.72 2.17 -4.23
N ALA A 2 6.10 2.72 -5.29
CA ALA A 2 5.95 2.01 -6.57
C ALA A 2 7.29 1.55 -7.20
N VAL A 3 8.32 2.39 -7.18
CA VAL A 3 9.67 2.02 -7.66
C VAL A 3 10.23 0.81 -6.90
N VAL A 4 10.11 0.80 -5.57
CA VAL A 4 10.57 -0.31 -4.71
C VAL A 4 9.82 -1.60 -5.04
N MET A 5 8.51 -1.52 -5.29
CA MET A 5 7.70 -2.67 -5.71
C MET A 5 8.10 -3.20 -7.09
N ILE A 6 8.35 -2.31 -8.04
CA ILE A 6 8.79 -2.68 -9.40
C ILE A 6 10.14 -3.37 -9.33
N LEU A 7 11.11 -2.77 -8.63
CA LEU A 7 12.44 -3.34 -8.45
C LEU A 7 12.37 -4.73 -7.81
N GLY A 8 11.66 -4.87 -6.68
CA GLY A 8 11.51 -6.16 -6.02
C GLY A 8 10.87 -7.23 -6.91
N ARG A 9 9.99 -6.85 -7.83
CA ARG A 9 9.39 -7.79 -8.78
C ARG A 9 10.32 -8.16 -9.92
N VAL A 10 11.01 -7.17 -10.51
CA VAL A 10 11.93 -7.39 -11.63
C VAL A 10 13.15 -8.21 -11.18
N THR A 11 13.61 -8.04 -9.95
CA THR A 11 14.72 -8.82 -9.36
C THR A 11 14.28 -10.19 -8.82
N GLY A 12 12.99 -10.53 -8.85
CA GLY A 12 12.47 -11.78 -8.28
C GLY A 12 12.50 -11.86 -6.75
N MET A 13 12.85 -10.77 -6.06
CA MET A 13 12.92 -10.69 -4.60
C MET A 13 11.54 -10.56 -3.92
N ALA A 14 10.50 -10.24 -4.69
CA ALA A 14 9.14 -10.11 -4.18
C ALA A 14 8.65 -11.48 -3.66
N PRO A 15 8.33 -11.63 -2.36
CA PRO A 15 7.98 -12.92 -1.75
C PRO A 15 6.56 -13.40 -2.11
N MET A 16 5.84 -12.65 -2.95
CA MET A 16 4.44 -12.84 -3.26
C MET A 16 4.24 -13.30 -4.71
N PRO A 17 3.30 -14.23 -4.99
CA PRO A 17 3.11 -14.80 -6.33
C PRO A 17 2.67 -13.76 -7.37
N ALA A 18 1.90 -12.76 -6.91
CA ALA A 18 1.40 -11.66 -7.72
C ALA A 18 1.34 -10.35 -6.91
N PRO A 19 1.32 -9.18 -7.56
CA PRO A 19 1.03 -7.92 -6.89
C PRO A 19 -0.35 -7.97 -6.24
N ILE A 20 -0.47 -7.47 -5.01
CA ILE A 20 -1.74 -7.53 -4.26
C ILE A 20 -2.91 -6.89 -5.05
N PRO A 21 -2.78 -5.70 -5.67
CA PRO A 21 -3.87 -5.12 -6.45
C PRO A 21 -4.28 -5.98 -7.66
N VAL A 22 -3.31 -6.61 -8.32
CA VAL A 22 -3.54 -7.57 -9.42
C VAL A 22 -4.30 -8.79 -8.92
N ALA A 23 -3.91 -9.34 -7.76
CA ALA A 23 -4.57 -10.48 -7.15
C ALA A 23 -6.01 -10.17 -6.70
N ILE A 24 -6.28 -8.97 -6.18
CA ILE A 24 -7.62 -8.52 -5.81
C ILE A 24 -8.51 -8.43 -7.05
N ILE A 25 -8.08 -7.71 -8.09
CA ILE A 25 -8.86 -7.55 -9.32
C ILE A 25 -9.11 -8.91 -9.99
N GLY A 26 -8.08 -9.76 -10.07
CA GLY A 26 -8.22 -11.11 -10.62
C GLY A 26 -9.17 -12.00 -9.83
N LYS A 27 -9.22 -11.84 -8.50
CA LYS A 27 -10.17 -12.59 -7.65
C LYS A 27 -11.61 -12.09 -7.78
N ILE A 28 -11.83 -10.78 -7.94
CA ILE A 28 -13.16 -10.19 -8.04
C ILE A 28 -13.79 -10.42 -9.43
N PHE A 29 -13.01 -10.17 -10.49
CA PHE A 29 -13.52 -10.19 -11.87
C PHE A 29 -13.17 -11.46 -12.65
N GLY A 30 -12.38 -12.36 -12.05
CA GLY A 30 -11.95 -13.62 -12.66
C GLY A 30 -10.75 -13.48 -13.59
N ALA A 31 -10.13 -14.63 -13.91
CA ALA A 31 -8.92 -14.71 -14.73
C ALA A 31 -9.15 -14.47 -16.25
N GLY A 32 -10.40 -14.25 -16.67
CA GLY A 32 -10.76 -14.04 -18.08
C GLY A 32 -10.45 -12.64 -18.62
N LEU A 33 -10.01 -11.71 -17.75
CA LEU A 33 -9.65 -10.36 -18.17
C LEU A 33 -8.33 -10.33 -18.94
N PRO A 34 -8.25 -9.62 -20.09
CA PRO A 34 -7.00 -9.37 -20.76
C PRO A 34 -5.97 -8.73 -19.81
N LYS A 35 -4.76 -9.27 -19.80
CA LYS A 35 -3.66 -8.85 -18.92
C LYS A 35 -3.42 -7.32 -18.88
N PRO A 36 -3.46 -6.57 -20.01
CA PRO A 36 -3.28 -5.11 -19.97
C PRO A 36 -4.37 -4.40 -19.17
N PHE A 37 -5.61 -4.83 -19.32
CA PHE A 37 -6.75 -4.22 -18.65
C PHE A 37 -6.73 -4.54 -17.15
N LEU A 38 -6.40 -5.78 -16.79
CA LEU A 38 -6.20 -6.17 -15.39
C LEU A 38 -5.12 -5.32 -14.72
N MET A 39 -3.98 -5.10 -15.38
CA MET A 39 -2.92 -4.23 -14.86
C MET A 39 -3.38 -2.78 -14.71
N LEU A 40 -4.08 -2.24 -15.71
CA LEU A 40 -4.59 -0.87 -15.66
C LEU A 40 -5.53 -0.67 -14.47
N MET A 41 -6.51 -1.56 -14.29
CA MET A 41 -7.42 -1.53 -13.14
C MET A 41 -6.67 -1.64 -11.82
N ALA A 42 -5.70 -2.55 -11.74
CA ALA A 42 -4.87 -2.73 -10.54
C ALA A 42 -4.10 -1.46 -10.18
N VAL A 43 -3.51 -0.78 -11.18
CA VAL A 43 -2.78 0.48 -10.98
C VAL A 43 -3.72 1.59 -10.53
N ILE A 44 -4.83 1.80 -11.25
CA ILE A 44 -5.81 2.84 -10.92
C ILE A 44 -6.36 2.62 -9.51
N SER A 45 -6.77 1.39 -9.18
CA SER A 45 -7.32 1.06 -7.87
C SER A 45 -6.29 1.27 -6.76
N HIS A 46 -5.03 0.90 -6.99
CA HIS A 46 -3.96 1.08 -6.02
C HIS A 46 -3.65 2.57 -5.77
N LEU A 47 -3.60 3.37 -6.84
CA LEU A 47 -3.39 4.82 -6.73
C LEU A 47 -4.57 5.52 -6.07
N ALA A 48 -5.81 5.14 -6.43
CA ALA A 48 -7.02 5.69 -5.82
C ALA A 48 -7.08 5.36 -4.32
N TYR A 49 -6.76 4.11 -3.94
CA TYR A 49 -6.68 3.70 -2.53
C TYR A 49 -5.62 4.49 -1.75
N GLY A 50 -4.42 4.65 -2.33
CA GLY A 50 -3.37 5.48 -1.73
C GLY A 50 -3.75 6.96 -1.63
N GLY A 51 -4.45 7.51 -2.63
CA GLY A 51 -4.96 8.88 -2.58
C GLY A 51 -6.04 9.06 -1.52
N PHE A 52 -6.97 8.11 -1.43
CA PHE A 52 -8.04 8.09 -0.45
C PHE A 52 -7.51 8.14 0.98
N TRP A 53 -6.55 7.28 1.34
CA TRP A 53 -5.98 7.29 2.69
C TRP A 53 -5.16 8.55 2.99
N GLY A 54 -4.46 9.10 2.00
CA GLY A 54 -3.81 10.41 2.13
C GLY A 54 -4.81 11.53 2.42
N TRP A 55 -5.97 11.52 1.74
CA TRP A 55 -7.06 12.45 2.00
C TRP A 55 -7.68 12.25 3.39
N VAL A 56 -7.92 11.00 3.81
CA VAL A 56 -8.41 10.68 5.15
C VAL A 56 -7.46 11.26 6.21
N LEU A 57 -6.16 11.04 6.07
CA LEU A 57 -5.15 11.60 6.99
C LEU A 57 -5.26 13.12 7.12
N TRP A 58 -5.38 13.80 5.99
CA TRP A 58 -5.53 15.25 5.94
C TRP A 58 -6.83 15.74 6.60
N ARG A 59 -7.93 14.99 6.50
CA ARG A 59 -9.21 15.33 7.12
C ARG A 59 -9.26 15.08 8.61
N VAL A 60 -8.64 13.99 9.10
CA VAL A 60 -8.72 13.57 10.51
C VAL A 60 -7.66 14.21 11.38
N THR A 61 -6.57 14.72 10.80
CA THR A 61 -5.50 15.37 11.54
C THR A 61 -5.50 16.88 11.31
N LYS A 62 -5.36 17.65 12.39
CA LYS A 62 -5.16 19.11 12.30
C LYS A 62 -3.82 19.48 11.65
N ARG A 63 -2.80 18.63 11.84
CA ARG A 63 -1.47 18.74 11.24
C ARG A 63 -0.97 17.35 10.89
N VAL A 64 -0.52 17.20 9.64
CA VAL A 64 0.10 15.97 9.17
C VAL A 64 1.54 15.94 9.66
N THR A 65 1.81 15.14 10.68
CA THR A 65 3.15 14.88 11.20
C THR A 65 3.67 13.54 10.69
N LEU A 66 4.99 13.33 10.79
CA LEU A 66 5.61 12.05 10.46
C LEU A 66 4.97 10.88 11.24
N TRP A 67 4.73 11.07 12.54
CA TRP A 67 4.17 10.04 13.41
C TRP A 67 2.75 9.63 13.02
N ASN A 68 1.88 10.60 12.75
CA ASN A 68 0.49 10.30 12.39
C ASN A 68 0.42 9.59 11.02
N ALA A 69 1.32 9.94 10.10
CA ALA A 69 1.41 9.31 8.79
C ALA A 69 2.00 7.90 8.85
N LEU A 70 3.00 7.65 9.71
CA LEU A 70 3.50 6.30 9.99
C LEU A 70 2.45 5.42 10.65
N ALA A 71 1.68 5.97 11.61
CA ALA A 71 0.58 5.27 12.25
C ALA A 71 -0.48 4.84 11.23
N LEU A 72 -0.83 5.72 10.29
CA LEU A 72 -1.72 5.38 9.17
C LEU A 72 -1.15 4.22 8.33
N GLY A 73 0.13 4.29 7.95
CA GLY A 73 0.80 3.21 7.23
C GLY A 73 0.70 1.88 7.99
N GLY A 74 0.88 1.91 9.32
CA GLY A 74 0.76 0.73 10.18
C GLY A 74 -0.65 0.17 10.22
N ILE A 75 -1.67 1.03 10.32
CA ILE A 75 -3.09 0.64 10.29
C ILE A 75 -3.43 -0.01 8.95
N MET A 76 -3.05 0.61 7.83
CA MET A 76 -3.27 0.07 6.50
C MET A 76 -2.58 -1.28 6.31
N TRP A 77 -1.37 -1.43 6.85
CA TRP A 77 -0.67 -2.70 6.86
C TRP A 77 -1.46 -3.75 7.65
N LEU A 78 -1.91 -3.46 8.87
CA LEU A 78 -2.73 -4.40 9.66
C LEU A 78 -4.01 -4.81 8.95
N ILE A 79 -4.73 -3.86 8.34
CA ILE A 79 -5.93 -4.13 7.52
C ILE A 79 -5.58 -5.11 6.41
N MET A 80 -4.46 -4.90 5.72
CA MET A 80 -4.04 -5.80 4.65
C MET A 80 -3.70 -7.19 5.18
N GLN A 81 -2.99 -7.30 6.31
CA GLN A 81 -2.58 -8.59 6.89
C GLN A 81 -3.74 -9.43 7.42
N ILE A 82 -4.78 -8.77 7.95
CA ILE A 82 -5.91 -9.43 8.64
C ILE A 82 -7.12 -9.60 7.73
N ILE A 83 -7.32 -8.70 6.77
CA ILE A 83 -8.51 -8.71 5.91
C ILE A 83 -8.13 -9.13 4.49
N VAL A 84 -7.18 -8.42 3.86
CA VAL A 84 -6.86 -8.61 2.43
C VAL A 84 -6.15 -9.92 2.15
N LEU A 85 -5.10 -10.27 2.91
CA LEU A 85 -4.35 -11.51 2.67
C LEU A 85 -5.20 -12.76 2.90
N PRO A 86 -6.00 -12.87 3.99
CA PRO A 86 -6.94 -13.97 4.14
C PRO A 86 -8.01 -13.98 3.04
N PHE A 87 -8.52 -12.82 2.65
CA PHE A 87 -9.44 -12.72 1.51
C PHE A 87 -8.83 -13.26 0.22
N LEU A 88 -7.53 -13.09 -0.02
CA LEU A 88 -6.83 -13.66 -1.17
C LEU A 88 -6.50 -15.16 -1.02
N GLY A 89 -6.71 -15.75 0.16
CA GLY A 89 -6.33 -17.12 0.46
C GLY A 89 -4.85 -17.28 0.84
N TRP A 90 -4.14 -16.19 1.13
CA TRP A 90 -2.71 -16.23 1.49
C TRP A 90 -2.49 -16.38 3.00
N GLY A 91 -3.57 -16.50 3.78
CA GLY A 91 -3.54 -16.63 5.23
C GLY A 91 -3.27 -15.31 5.96
N VAL A 92 -3.55 -15.29 7.26
CA VAL A 92 -3.26 -14.13 8.11
C VAL A 92 -1.74 -13.94 8.17
N PHE A 93 -1.28 -12.71 7.98
CA PHE A 93 0.15 -12.41 7.84
C PHE A 93 0.88 -13.10 6.67
N GLY A 94 0.16 -13.66 5.69
CA GLY A 94 0.77 -14.33 4.54
C GLY A 94 1.36 -15.71 4.85
N VAL A 95 1.03 -16.29 6.01
CA VAL A 95 1.63 -17.56 6.48
C VAL A 95 1.32 -18.76 5.58
N ALA A 96 0.28 -18.72 4.75
CA ALA A 96 -0.02 -19.81 3.81
C ALA A 96 0.93 -19.83 2.61
N ILE A 97 1.68 -18.74 2.37
CA ILE A 97 2.67 -18.64 1.30
C ILE A 97 4.07 -18.47 1.90
N THR A 98 4.30 -17.36 2.61
CA THR A 98 5.54 -17.10 3.34
C THR A 98 5.38 -15.91 4.30
N PRO A 99 5.88 -16.00 5.55
CA PRO A 99 5.90 -14.87 6.49
C PRO A 99 6.68 -13.65 5.98
N LYS A 100 7.57 -13.82 4.99
CA LYS A 100 8.31 -12.70 4.36
C LYS A 100 7.38 -11.67 3.72
N ILE A 101 6.17 -12.06 3.32
CA ILE A 101 5.14 -11.14 2.79
C ILE A 101 4.79 -10.09 3.82
N ALA A 102 4.64 -10.46 5.10
CA ALA A 102 4.32 -9.51 6.17
C ALA A 102 5.38 -8.42 6.30
N VAL A 103 6.65 -8.81 6.32
CA VAL A 103 7.78 -7.90 6.47
C VAL A 103 7.93 -7.01 5.24
N ALA A 104 7.91 -7.60 4.04
CA ALA A 104 8.07 -6.84 2.80
C ALA A 104 6.96 -5.79 2.63
N THR A 105 5.73 -6.17 2.92
CA THR A 105 4.59 -5.24 2.83
C THR A 105 4.58 -4.22 3.95
N PHE A 106 5.06 -4.56 5.15
CA PHE A 106 5.24 -3.59 6.24
C PHE A 106 6.19 -2.47 5.83
N VAL A 107 7.36 -2.82 5.28
CA VAL A 107 8.36 -1.86 4.79
C VAL A 107 7.73 -0.91 3.77
N LEU A 108 6.96 -1.44 2.81
CA LEU A 108 6.30 -0.62 1.80
C LEU A 108 5.28 0.36 2.39
N HIS A 109 4.50 -0.06 3.38
CA HIS A 109 3.53 0.81 4.07
C HIS A 109 4.21 1.86 4.94
N MET A 110 5.34 1.54 5.58
CA MET A 110 6.15 2.50 6.32
C MET A 110 6.77 3.54 5.38
N ILE A 111 7.25 3.13 4.19
CA ILE A 111 7.72 4.05 3.17
C ILE A 111 6.59 4.98 2.71
N TYR A 112 5.39 4.45 2.49
CA TYR A 112 4.22 5.25 2.12
C TYR A 112 3.86 6.28 3.20
N GLY A 113 3.67 5.83 4.46
CA GLY A 113 3.37 6.70 5.59
C GLY A 113 4.45 7.75 5.82
N GLY A 114 5.73 7.34 5.77
CA GLY A 114 6.87 8.25 5.89
C GLY A 114 6.91 9.31 4.78
N THR A 115 6.61 8.92 3.54
CA THR A 115 6.52 9.86 2.40
C THR A 115 5.40 10.89 2.62
N LEU A 116 4.22 10.45 3.06
CA LEU A 116 3.11 11.36 3.37
C LEU A 116 3.45 12.32 4.52
N GLY A 117 4.04 11.80 5.59
CA GLY A 117 4.42 12.60 6.77
C GLY A 117 5.46 13.66 6.45
N TRP A 118 6.46 13.31 5.64
CA TRP A 118 7.49 14.24 5.19
C TRP A 118 6.92 15.35 4.30
N LEU A 119 6.05 15.01 3.35
CA LEU A 119 5.38 16.00 2.50
C LEU A 119 4.45 16.91 3.31
N GLY A 120 3.72 16.34 4.27
CA GLY A 120 2.80 17.08 5.14
C GLY A 120 3.52 18.06 6.07
N THR A 121 4.65 17.67 6.65
CA THR A 121 5.43 18.51 7.58
C THR A 121 6.02 19.72 6.84
N ARG A 122 6.54 19.53 5.62
CA ARG A 122 7.07 20.63 4.79
C ARG A 122 6.04 21.72 4.50
N LYS A 123 4.77 21.35 4.27
CA LYS A 123 3.69 22.33 4.06
C LYS A 123 3.42 23.16 5.31
N VAL A 124 3.50 22.56 6.50
CA VAL A 124 3.29 23.27 7.76
C VAL A 124 4.39 24.31 7.99
N ASP A 125 5.64 23.97 7.66
CA ASP A 125 6.76 24.90 7.85
C ASP A 125 6.72 26.06 6.85
N ALA A 126 6.39 25.79 5.58
CA ALA A 126 6.23 26.84 4.57
C ALA A 126 5.13 27.86 4.90
N LEU A 127 4.04 27.43 5.56
CA LEU A 127 2.95 28.31 5.99
C LEU A 127 3.29 29.14 7.24
N LYS A 128 4.33 28.80 7.99
CA LYS A 128 4.79 29.58 9.16
C LYS A 128 5.77 30.69 8.77
N THR A 129 6.38 30.60 7.60
CA THR A 129 7.41 31.53 7.10
C THR A 129 6.88 32.53 6.07
N ALA A 130 5.58 32.51 5.77
CA ALA A 130 4.88 33.44 4.88
C ALA A 130 3.97 34.36 5.70
#